data_AF-A0A6I5VJ05-F1
#
_entry.id   AF-A0A6I5VJ05-F1
#
_cell.length_a   1.000
_cell.length_b   1.000
_cell.length_c   1.000
_cell.angle_alpha   90.00
_cell.angle_beta   90.00
_cell.angle_gamma   90.00
#
_symmetry.space_group_name_H-M   'P 1'
#
loop_
_entity.id
_entity.type
_entity.pdbx_description
1 polymer ?
#
loop_
_entity_poly.entity_id
_entity_poly.type
_entity_poly.pdbx_seq_one_letter_code
_entity_poly.pdbx_strand_id
1 'polypeptide(L)'
;MTSQDPLVAIQIGAASFADEGVKPVLDILQERGAVNALFLATPTWTRGTGGRQIPGHPLPDHGEQEYDLDWVGGNYGTVHPEYYGNTVLGPVGRATDYEGDLIEDVLPVAADRGIKTYAWIEESSYAQALRNYPNFPKCLEVDVWGRPAPRPCFNNPDYRNWHLSIVEDYVKNYPLDGLAWCSERPGPLNILLKGPSAAELATCFCRHCRQIAEESGIDPRRAQLGYRELLAWNASVRSDNRPADGAFVTFWRLLLRYPEILSWQNLWTQSQRQLYRDIYGTAKACRASVQVGWHVFHEISFSPFYRADQDYAELSELSDFLKVVEYNNCAGPRFHTWIANICQSLFADADPERVYPLMLALLGLDEAAYDELPSTGFTAEYVRRETVRAVAGVGDRTRIYPGIDLDIPVGQVPAAVEDRRRRAEGASGANADSTQGPELTQCTREGVRDAVLAAFDGGADGVVLSRKYSEMRLDILSGAGDAIRQLPV
;
A
#
# COMPACT_ATOMS: atom_id res chain seq x y z
N MET A 1 -6.96 32.26 -5.71
CA MET A 1 -6.28 31.69 -4.53
C MET A 1 -4.82 31.59 -4.88
N THR A 2 -3.95 32.06 -3.97
CA THR A 2 -2.52 32.30 -4.17
C THR A 2 -1.75 31.05 -4.56
N SER A 3 -0.90 31.18 -5.60
CA SER A 3 0.05 30.19 -6.11
C SER A 3 0.94 29.61 -5.00
N GLN A 4 0.61 28.41 -4.52
CA GLN A 4 1.61 27.53 -3.92
C GLN A 4 1.96 26.50 -4.98
N ASP A 5 3.26 26.30 -5.21
CA ASP A 5 3.75 25.24 -6.08
C ASP A 5 3.11 23.90 -5.66
N PRO A 6 2.73 23.04 -6.63
CA PRO A 6 2.16 21.74 -6.32
C PRO A 6 3.14 20.91 -5.49
N LEU A 7 2.61 20.02 -4.64
CA LEU A 7 3.46 19.10 -3.89
C LEU A 7 4.04 18.05 -4.85
N VAL A 8 5.36 17.93 -4.90
CA VAL A 8 6.06 16.89 -5.64
C VAL A 8 6.88 16.09 -4.63
N ALA A 9 6.24 15.04 -4.12
CA ALA A 9 6.84 14.16 -3.14
C ALA A 9 7.55 12.97 -3.80
N ILE A 10 8.58 12.44 -3.15
CA ILE A 10 9.18 11.15 -3.51
C ILE A 10 9.29 10.24 -2.30
N GLN A 11 8.95 8.97 -2.49
CA GLN A 11 9.21 7.93 -1.49
C GLN A 11 10.71 7.58 -1.49
N ILE A 12 11.35 7.59 -0.33
CA ILE A 12 12.80 7.36 -0.24
C ILE A 12 13.17 6.65 1.06
N GLY A 13 14.02 5.63 0.95
CA GLY A 13 14.50 4.83 2.07
C GLY A 13 15.89 5.26 2.55
N ALA A 14 16.28 4.80 3.73
CA ALA A 14 17.58 5.10 4.33
C ALA A 14 18.76 4.68 3.46
N ALA A 15 18.63 3.58 2.71
CA ALA A 15 19.67 3.05 1.83
C ALA A 15 20.17 4.09 0.81
N SER A 16 19.27 4.92 0.27
CA SER A 16 19.63 5.98 -0.68
C SER A 16 20.59 7.00 -0.08
N PHE A 17 20.36 7.38 1.18
CA PHE A 17 21.22 8.34 1.88
C PHE A 17 22.52 7.72 2.36
N ALA A 18 22.51 6.43 2.74
CA ALA A 18 23.71 5.69 3.07
C ALA A 18 24.65 5.55 1.86
N ASP A 19 24.09 5.29 0.68
CA ASP A 19 24.85 5.03 -0.54
C ASP A 19 25.43 6.33 -1.15
N GLU A 20 24.63 7.40 -1.17
CA GLU A 20 24.95 8.59 -1.97
C GLU A 20 25.18 9.86 -1.12
N GLY A 21 24.82 9.83 0.16
CA GLY A 21 24.84 10.97 1.06
C GLY A 21 23.64 11.91 0.90
N VAL A 22 23.32 12.66 1.95
CA VAL A 22 22.12 13.53 2.00
C VAL A 22 22.14 14.62 0.92
N LYS A 23 23.20 15.43 0.85
CA LYS A 23 23.24 16.57 -0.09
C LYS A 23 23.16 16.15 -1.56
N PRO A 24 23.96 15.18 -2.04
CA PRO A 24 23.89 14.75 -3.45
C PRO A 24 22.52 14.20 -3.83
N VAL A 25 21.89 13.40 -2.96
CA VAL A 25 20.52 12.92 -3.19
C VAL A 25 19.56 14.09 -3.34
N LEU A 26 19.56 15.04 -2.41
CA LEU A 26 18.66 16.19 -2.51
C LEU A 26 18.92 17.07 -3.75
N ASP A 27 20.17 17.20 -4.20
CA ASP A 27 20.51 17.89 -5.45
C ASP A 27 19.84 17.20 -6.64
N ILE A 28 20.01 15.88 -6.76
CA ILE A 28 19.40 15.06 -7.82
C ILE A 28 17.88 15.19 -7.81
N LEU A 29 17.26 15.05 -6.64
CA LEU A 29 15.81 15.07 -6.50
C LEU A 29 15.20 16.41 -6.96
N GLN A 30 15.82 17.54 -6.59
CA GLN A 30 15.36 18.87 -7.01
C GLN A 30 15.62 19.10 -8.50
N GLU A 31 16.83 18.81 -9.00
CA GLU A 31 17.20 19.08 -10.40
C GLU A 31 16.45 18.21 -11.40
N ARG A 32 16.39 16.89 -11.13
CA ARG A 32 15.80 15.91 -12.04
C ARG A 32 14.29 15.88 -11.89
N GLY A 33 13.81 15.66 -10.67
CA GLY A 33 12.40 15.36 -10.38
C GLY A 33 11.55 16.57 -10.00
N ALA A 34 12.14 17.77 -9.83
CA ALA A 34 11.47 18.93 -9.25
C ALA A 34 10.84 18.64 -7.87
N VAL A 35 11.46 17.72 -7.11
CA VAL A 35 10.96 17.25 -5.81
C VAL A 35 11.05 18.38 -4.79
N ASN A 36 9.93 18.62 -4.08
CA ASN A 36 9.84 19.57 -2.98
C ASN A 36 9.32 18.95 -1.67
N ALA A 37 9.15 17.62 -1.64
CA ALA A 37 8.81 16.88 -0.43
C ALA A 37 9.45 15.47 -0.40
N LEU A 38 9.87 15.02 0.78
CA LEU A 38 10.41 13.67 1.00
C LEU A 38 9.45 12.87 1.85
N PHE A 39 9.13 11.66 1.40
CA PHE A 39 8.40 10.66 2.16
C PHE A 39 9.43 9.63 2.63
N LEU A 40 10.03 9.91 3.80
CA LEU A 40 11.13 9.16 4.39
C LEU A 40 10.60 7.85 4.98
N ALA A 41 11.02 6.70 4.44
CA ALA A 41 10.54 5.40 4.89
C ALA A 41 11.08 5.08 6.30
N THR A 42 10.26 5.31 7.33
CA THR A 42 10.58 5.00 8.72
C THR A 42 9.33 5.03 9.62
N PRO A 43 9.15 4.04 10.53
CA PRO A 43 9.81 2.75 10.48
C PRO A 43 9.35 1.95 9.25
N THR A 44 10.17 1.00 8.81
CA THR A 44 9.79 0.02 7.78
C THR A 44 10.58 -1.28 7.91
N TRP A 45 9.92 -2.42 7.70
CA TRP A 45 10.53 -3.75 7.58
C TRP A 45 10.27 -4.39 6.21
N THR A 46 9.80 -3.59 5.24
CA THR A 46 9.57 -4.04 3.86
C THR A 46 10.67 -3.50 2.96
N ARG A 47 11.49 -4.40 2.36
CA ARG A 47 12.61 -3.98 1.48
C ARG A 47 12.11 -3.05 0.39
N GLY A 48 10.92 -3.33 -0.13
CA GLY A 48 10.26 -2.54 -1.15
C GLY A 48 10.00 -1.06 -0.83
N THR A 49 10.19 -0.63 0.42
CA THR A 49 10.13 0.78 0.81
C THR A 49 11.48 1.29 1.35
N GLY A 50 12.20 0.50 2.15
CA GLY A 50 13.41 0.96 2.84
C GLY A 50 14.75 0.52 2.25
N GLY A 51 14.80 -0.59 1.51
CA GLY A 51 16.06 -1.17 1.01
C GLY A 51 16.48 -0.72 -0.39
N ARG A 52 17.38 -1.46 -1.03
CA ARG A 52 17.77 -1.33 -2.45
C ARG A 52 16.84 -2.14 -3.37
N GLN A 53 17.19 -2.22 -4.65
CA GLN A 53 16.43 -2.94 -5.68
C GLN A 53 16.21 -4.42 -5.33
N ILE A 54 15.11 -5.00 -5.81
CA ILE A 54 14.78 -6.40 -5.63
C ILE A 54 15.70 -7.28 -6.50
N PRO A 55 16.28 -8.37 -5.97
CA PRO A 55 17.19 -9.24 -6.73
C PRO A 55 16.63 -9.74 -8.06
N GLY A 56 17.41 -9.57 -9.12
CA GLY A 56 17.07 -10.01 -10.48
C GLY A 56 16.39 -8.96 -11.35
N HIS A 57 15.93 -7.85 -10.77
CA HIS A 57 15.51 -6.68 -11.54
C HIS A 57 16.70 -5.76 -11.83
N PRO A 58 16.69 -5.00 -12.93
CA PRO A 58 17.78 -4.06 -13.24
C PRO A 58 18.05 -3.08 -12.10
N LEU A 59 19.32 -2.91 -11.76
CA LEU A 59 19.78 -1.89 -10.81
C LEU A 59 19.61 -0.49 -11.43
N PRO A 60 19.33 0.54 -10.61
CA PRO A 60 19.32 1.93 -11.09
C PRO A 60 20.72 2.39 -11.52
N ASP A 61 20.78 3.49 -12.27
CA ASP A 61 22.03 4.08 -12.78
C ASP A 61 22.77 4.97 -11.76
N HIS A 62 22.41 4.87 -10.49
CA HIS A 62 22.98 5.57 -9.35
C HIS A 62 22.93 4.70 -8.08
N GLY A 63 23.49 5.19 -6.98
CA GLY A 63 23.62 4.42 -5.74
C GLY A 63 24.57 3.22 -5.88
N GLU A 64 24.62 2.41 -4.83
CA GLU A 64 25.47 1.22 -4.81
C GLU A 64 24.97 0.18 -5.81
N GLN A 65 25.88 -0.35 -6.62
CA GLN A 65 25.56 -1.28 -7.71
C GLN A 65 25.49 -2.73 -7.22
N GLU A 66 24.83 -2.94 -6.09
CA GLU A 66 24.68 -4.23 -5.41
C GLU A 66 23.30 -4.37 -4.74
N TYR A 67 22.78 -5.60 -4.68
CA TYR A 67 21.58 -5.90 -3.90
C TYR A 67 21.87 -6.01 -2.40
N ASP A 68 20.95 -5.53 -1.58
CA ASP A 68 21.03 -5.58 -0.11
C ASP A 68 20.41 -6.87 0.45
N LEU A 69 21.06 -8.00 0.16
CA LEU A 69 20.51 -9.32 0.48
C LEU A 69 20.25 -9.52 1.98
N ASP A 70 20.98 -8.85 2.86
CA ASP A 70 20.87 -9.00 4.32
C ASP A 70 20.07 -7.87 5.00
N TRP A 71 19.44 -6.97 4.24
CA TRP A 71 18.63 -5.85 4.75
C TRP A 71 17.49 -6.34 5.67
N VAL A 72 17.23 -5.69 6.80
CA VAL A 72 16.16 -6.10 7.73
C VAL A 72 15.11 -4.99 7.91
N GLY A 73 15.55 -3.74 7.99
CA GLY A 73 14.71 -2.61 8.32
C GLY A 73 14.49 -2.42 9.83
N GLY A 74 13.66 -1.44 10.15
CA GLY A 74 13.35 -1.01 11.51
C GLY A 74 12.98 0.47 11.57
N ASN A 75 13.14 1.03 12.76
CA ASN A 75 13.04 2.46 13.02
C ASN A 75 14.36 3.15 12.71
N TYR A 76 14.34 4.12 11.79
CA TYR A 76 15.53 4.87 11.38
C TYR A 76 15.74 6.17 12.15
N GLY A 77 14.79 6.56 13.01
CA GLY A 77 14.96 7.65 14.00
C GLY A 77 15.47 7.19 15.37
N THR A 78 15.87 8.13 16.21
CA THR A 78 16.07 7.96 17.65
C THR A 78 14.78 7.48 18.30
N VAL A 79 14.90 6.51 19.21
CA VAL A 79 13.77 5.94 19.95
C VAL A 79 13.74 6.55 21.34
N HIS A 80 12.56 7.04 21.75
CA HIS A 80 12.33 7.61 23.08
C HIS A 80 11.43 6.65 23.89
N PRO A 81 12.01 5.76 24.73
CA PRO A 81 11.27 4.65 25.35
C PRO A 81 10.07 5.06 26.20
N GLU A 82 10.04 6.28 26.71
CA GLU A 82 8.97 6.83 27.55
C GLU A 82 7.59 6.82 26.87
N TYR A 83 7.51 6.89 25.54
CA TYR A 83 6.24 6.87 24.82
C TYR A 83 5.63 5.47 24.68
N TYR A 84 6.38 4.41 24.99
CA TYR A 84 6.00 3.02 24.68
C TYR A 84 5.50 2.23 25.90
N GLY A 85 5.15 2.91 27.00
CA GLY A 85 4.70 2.26 28.24
C GLY A 85 3.34 1.56 28.15
N ASN A 86 2.52 1.87 27.14
CA ASN A 86 1.14 1.37 27.00
C ASN A 86 1.00 0.17 26.05
N THR A 87 2.10 -0.52 25.73
CA THR A 87 2.09 -1.71 24.88
C THR A 87 3.07 -2.76 25.39
N VAL A 88 2.70 -4.04 25.31
CA VAL A 88 3.63 -5.15 25.59
C VAL A 88 4.76 -5.27 24.57
N LEU A 89 4.67 -4.59 23.43
CA LEU A 89 5.71 -4.59 22.40
C LEU A 89 6.93 -3.75 22.82
N GLY A 90 6.76 -2.80 23.75
CA GLY A 90 7.82 -1.90 24.17
C GLY A 90 8.27 -0.93 23.08
N PRO A 91 9.45 -0.31 23.24
CA PRO A 91 10.01 0.64 22.26
C PRO A 91 10.10 0.03 20.87
N VAL A 92 10.00 0.83 19.80
CA VAL A 92 10.16 0.34 18.42
C VAL A 92 11.60 -0.09 18.15
N GLY A 93 11.79 -1.18 17.40
CA GLY A 93 13.11 -1.72 17.09
C GLY A 93 13.90 -0.82 16.14
N ARG A 94 15.12 -0.43 16.52
CA ARG A 94 16.04 0.31 15.66
C ARG A 94 16.47 -0.51 14.45
N ALA A 95 16.53 0.15 13.29
CA ALA A 95 17.15 -0.43 12.10
C ALA A 95 18.67 -0.51 12.27
N THR A 96 19.27 -1.55 11.71
CA THR A 96 20.73 -1.76 11.69
C THR A 96 21.37 -1.37 10.36
N ASP A 97 20.55 -1.12 9.33
CA ASP A 97 20.99 -0.89 7.95
C ASP A 97 21.34 0.58 7.66
N TYR A 98 21.43 1.43 8.69
CA TYR A 98 21.79 2.85 8.59
C TYR A 98 22.52 3.28 9.86
N GLU A 99 23.68 3.93 9.71
CA GLU A 99 24.42 4.50 10.83
C GLU A 99 23.85 5.86 11.20
N GLY A 100 23.39 6.02 12.45
CA GLY A 100 22.87 7.29 12.95
C GLY A 100 21.34 7.41 12.88
N ASP A 101 20.86 8.65 12.87
CA ASP A 101 19.44 9.01 12.87
C ASP A 101 19.10 9.64 11.53
N LEU A 102 18.41 8.87 10.67
CA LEU A 102 18.02 9.31 9.33
C LEU A 102 17.22 10.63 9.38
N ILE A 103 16.38 10.77 10.39
CA ILE A 103 15.46 11.90 10.52
C ILE A 103 16.29 13.15 10.85
N GLU A 104 17.19 13.06 11.84
CA GLU A 104 18.11 14.17 12.19
C GLU A 104 19.09 14.53 11.07
N ASP A 105 19.57 13.54 10.31
CA ASP A 105 20.53 13.76 9.23
C ASP A 105 19.89 14.49 8.03
N VAL A 106 18.62 14.21 7.71
CA VAL A 106 17.95 14.69 6.50
C VAL A 106 17.21 16.01 6.73
N LEU A 107 16.47 16.15 7.84
CA LEU A 107 15.55 17.29 8.06
C LEU A 107 16.23 18.67 7.93
N PRO A 108 17.38 18.94 8.56
CA PRO A 108 18.02 20.25 8.46
C PRO A 108 18.42 20.60 7.03
N VAL A 109 18.96 19.63 6.29
CA VAL A 109 19.41 19.85 4.91
C VAL A 109 18.23 20.03 3.96
N ALA A 110 17.13 19.30 4.19
CA ALA A 110 15.88 19.48 3.45
C ALA A 110 15.25 20.86 3.71
N ALA A 111 15.20 21.29 4.97
CA ALA A 111 14.63 22.57 5.37
C ALA A 111 15.39 23.77 4.75
N ASP A 112 16.74 23.72 4.73
CA ASP A 112 17.58 24.74 4.08
C ASP A 112 17.29 24.90 2.57
N ARG A 113 16.66 23.90 1.96
CA ARG A 113 16.30 23.84 0.54
C ARG A 113 14.81 24.06 0.28
N GLY A 114 14.01 24.29 1.32
CA GLY A 114 12.56 24.40 1.22
C GLY A 114 11.86 23.08 0.89
N ILE A 115 12.50 21.94 1.15
CA ILE A 115 11.93 20.61 0.92
C ILE A 115 11.20 20.17 2.18
N LYS A 116 9.92 19.81 2.04
CA LYS A 116 9.10 19.26 3.15
C LYS A 116 9.50 17.83 3.48
N THR A 117 9.24 17.39 4.69
CA THR A 117 9.60 16.03 5.16
C THR A 117 8.43 15.35 5.87
N TYR A 118 8.16 14.12 5.44
CA TYR A 118 7.09 13.28 5.97
C TYR A 118 7.68 11.96 6.43
N ALA A 119 7.25 11.46 7.58
CA ALA A 119 7.49 10.06 7.93
C ALA A 119 6.54 9.19 7.12
N TRP A 120 7.09 8.38 6.21
CA TRP A 120 6.39 7.36 5.46
C TRP A 120 6.44 6.06 6.26
N ILE A 121 5.34 5.75 6.95
CA ILE A 121 5.22 4.61 7.86
C ILE A 121 4.47 3.49 7.14
N GLU A 122 5.14 2.37 6.89
CA GLU A 122 4.51 1.18 6.31
C GLU A 122 4.28 0.13 7.40
N GLU A 123 3.08 -0.44 7.44
CA GLU A 123 2.67 -1.42 8.47
C GLU A 123 3.59 -2.65 8.53
N SER A 124 4.20 -3.00 7.40
CA SER A 124 5.06 -4.16 7.19
C SER A 124 4.39 -5.46 7.63
N SER A 125 3.08 -5.55 7.46
CA SER A 125 2.23 -6.60 8.02
C SER A 125 2.61 -8.03 7.60
N TYR A 126 3.38 -8.15 6.52
CA TYR A 126 3.86 -9.40 5.92
C TYR A 126 5.30 -9.75 6.31
N ALA A 127 6.04 -8.81 6.93
CA ALA A 127 7.45 -8.95 7.23
C ALA A 127 7.66 -9.98 8.36
N GLN A 128 8.51 -10.96 8.11
CA GLN A 128 8.87 -11.96 9.13
C GLN A 128 9.62 -11.33 10.31
N ALA A 129 10.39 -10.26 10.08
CA ALA A 129 11.10 -9.52 11.11
C ALA A 129 10.16 -9.05 12.24
N LEU A 130 8.97 -8.55 11.89
CA LEU A 130 7.97 -8.16 12.89
C LEU A 130 7.46 -9.35 13.70
N ARG A 131 7.27 -10.53 13.11
CA ARG A 131 6.84 -11.72 13.87
C ARG A 131 7.87 -12.20 14.88
N ASN A 132 9.15 -11.97 14.58
CA ASN A 132 10.25 -12.27 15.48
C ASN A 132 10.45 -11.19 16.55
N TYR A 133 9.75 -10.06 16.43
CA TYR A 133 9.82 -8.96 17.38
C TYR A 133 9.26 -9.38 18.75
N PRO A 134 9.88 -8.95 19.88
CA PRO A 134 9.43 -9.31 21.21
C PRO A 134 7.93 -9.08 21.42
N ASN A 135 7.24 -10.12 21.92
CA ASN A 135 5.79 -10.12 22.18
C ASN A 135 4.87 -9.91 20.97
N PHE A 136 5.38 -9.69 19.76
CA PHE A 136 4.56 -9.44 18.57
C PHE A 136 3.59 -10.58 18.22
N PRO A 137 3.91 -11.87 18.43
CA PRO A 137 2.95 -12.95 18.25
C PRO A 137 1.65 -12.81 19.06
N LYS A 138 1.64 -12.04 20.15
CA LYS A 138 0.43 -11.74 20.95
C LYS A 138 -0.54 -10.77 20.25
N CYS A 139 -0.06 -10.08 19.22
CA CYS A 139 -0.79 -9.08 18.44
C CYS A 139 -1.38 -9.62 17.13
N LEU A 140 -1.10 -10.88 16.80
CA LEU A 140 -1.52 -11.48 15.54
C LEU A 140 -3.05 -11.59 15.44
N GLU A 141 -3.54 -11.50 14.21
CA GLU A 141 -4.88 -11.91 13.85
C GLU A 141 -5.10 -13.39 14.20
N VAL A 142 -6.36 -13.78 14.25
CA VAL A 142 -6.77 -15.16 14.49
C VAL A 142 -7.67 -15.61 13.33
N ASP A 143 -7.38 -16.77 12.77
CA ASP A 143 -8.15 -17.31 11.63
C ASP A 143 -9.50 -17.92 12.05
N VAL A 144 -10.28 -18.38 11.08
CA VAL A 144 -11.58 -19.03 11.32
C VAL A 144 -11.51 -20.32 12.15
N TRP A 145 -10.34 -20.89 12.40
CA TRP A 145 -10.15 -22.09 13.25
C TRP A 145 -9.58 -21.75 14.63
N GLY A 146 -9.31 -20.47 14.91
CA GLY A 146 -8.75 -20.05 16.19
C GLY A 146 -7.22 -20.11 16.25
N ARG A 147 -6.54 -20.25 15.10
CA ARG A 147 -5.08 -20.29 15.03
C ARG A 147 -4.51 -18.89 14.78
N PRO A 148 -3.31 -18.57 15.29
CA PRO A 148 -2.63 -17.33 14.94
C PRO A 148 -2.43 -17.22 13.42
N ALA A 149 -2.77 -16.08 12.88
CA ALA A 149 -2.62 -15.75 11.47
C ALA A 149 -1.34 -14.93 11.22
N PRO A 150 -0.91 -14.79 9.95
CA PRO A 150 0.35 -14.14 9.61
C PRO A 150 0.46 -12.63 9.88
N ARG A 151 -0.67 -11.93 10.05
CA ARG A 151 -0.74 -10.46 10.10
C ARG A 151 -1.19 -9.98 11.48
N PRO A 152 -0.89 -8.73 11.90
CA PRO A 152 -1.38 -8.17 13.16
C PRO A 152 -2.85 -7.73 13.09
N CYS A 153 -3.51 -7.70 14.24
CA CYS A 153 -4.90 -7.27 14.36
C CYS A 153 -5.02 -5.77 14.70
N PHE A 154 -5.77 -5.01 13.89
CA PHE A 154 -6.05 -3.59 14.14
C PHE A 154 -6.77 -3.31 15.47
N ASN A 155 -7.54 -4.29 15.96
CA ASN A 155 -8.29 -4.16 17.22
C ASN A 155 -7.52 -4.67 18.44
N ASN A 156 -6.29 -5.16 18.28
CA ASN A 156 -5.47 -5.51 19.43
C ASN A 156 -4.92 -4.21 20.07
N PRO A 157 -5.21 -3.94 21.36
CA PRO A 157 -4.80 -2.69 22.00
C PRO A 157 -3.29 -2.51 22.03
N ASP A 158 -2.50 -3.58 22.20
CA ASP A 158 -1.05 -3.48 22.22
C ASP A 158 -0.47 -3.08 20.86
N TYR A 159 -1.04 -3.61 19.78
CA TYR A 159 -0.64 -3.27 18.41
C TYR A 159 -1.02 -1.83 18.04
N ARG A 160 -2.23 -1.43 18.41
CA ARG A 160 -2.73 -0.06 18.21
C ARG A 160 -1.90 0.94 19.00
N ASN A 161 -1.69 0.71 20.29
CA ASN A 161 -0.89 1.58 21.14
C ASN A 161 0.56 1.67 20.69
N TRP A 162 1.16 0.59 20.18
CA TRP A 162 2.53 0.64 19.65
C TRP A 162 2.68 1.63 18.48
N HIS A 163 1.71 1.66 17.57
CA HIS A 163 1.71 2.64 16.47
C HIS A 163 1.41 4.06 16.94
N LEU A 164 0.51 4.23 17.92
CA LEU A 164 0.29 5.54 18.52
C LEU A 164 1.52 6.06 19.25
N SER A 165 2.30 5.18 19.89
CA SER A 165 3.60 5.53 20.49
C SER A 165 4.61 5.98 19.45
N ILE A 166 4.69 5.31 18.29
CA ILE A 166 5.57 5.73 17.18
C ILE A 166 5.17 7.12 16.67
N VAL A 167 3.86 7.35 16.47
CA VAL A 167 3.32 8.64 16.03
C VAL A 167 3.61 9.75 17.05
N GLU A 168 3.37 9.49 18.33
CA GLU A 168 3.64 10.44 19.41
C GLU A 168 5.12 10.80 19.51
N ASP A 169 5.99 9.78 19.50
CA ASP A 169 7.44 9.92 19.52
C ASP A 169 7.92 10.81 18.35
N TYR A 170 7.51 10.48 17.13
CA TYR A 170 7.93 11.22 15.94
C TYR A 170 7.44 12.66 15.94
N VAL A 171 6.16 12.88 16.21
CA VAL A 171 5.56 14.21 16.07
C VAL A 171 6.06 15.18 17.16
N LYS A 172 6.43 14.67 18.34
CA LYS A 172 6.96 15.46 19.45
C LYS A 172 8.45 15.75 19.34
N ASN A 173 9.24 14.81 18.81
CA ASN A 173 10.69 14.95 18.80
C ASN A 173 11.26 15.46 17.47
N TYR A 174 10.52 15.30 16.36
CA TYR A 174 10.97 15.78 15.05
C TYR A 174 10.06 16.87 14.49
N PRO A 175 10.62 17.93 13.88
CA PRO A 175 9.84 18.98 13.23
C PRO A 175 9.37 18.55 11.82
N LEU A 176 8.85 17.33 11.67
CA LEU A 176 8.26 16.81 10.42
C LEU A 176 7.10 17.69 9.94
N ASP A 177 6.93 17.81 8.63
CA ASP A 177 5.77 18.45 8.00
C ASP A 177 4.54 17.55 8.01
N GLY A 178 4.74 16.23 7.99
CA GLY A 178 3.62 15.30 8.07
C GLY A 178 3.96 13.83 8.30
N LEU A 179 2.91 13.03 8.31
CA LEU A 179 2.92 11.59 8.38
C LEU A 179 2.14 11.03 7.19
N ALA A 180 2.66 9.99 6.58
CA ALA A 180 1.99 9.26 5.51
C ALA A 180 1.99 7.77 5.89
N TRP A 181 0.79 7.23 6.15
CA TRP A 181 0.64 5.88 6.65
C TRP A 181 0.22 4.90 5.54
N CYS A 182 0.85 3.73 5.49
CA CYS A 182 0.67 2.73 4.46
C CYS A 182 0.24 1.37 5.03
N SER A 183 -0.97 0.95 4.66
CA SER A 183 -1.50 -0.39 4.92
C SER A 183 -2.10 -0.96 3.63
N GLU A 184 -1.40 -1.90 3.00
CA GLU A 184 -1.81 -2.54 1.74
C GLU A 184 -2.62 -3.82 1.96
N ARG A 185 -3.51 -3.84 2.95
CA ARG A 185 -4.26 -5.04 3.33
C ARG A 185 -5.71 -4.99 2.84
N PRO A 186 -6.15 -5.92 1.97
CA PRO A 186 -7.57 -6.16 1.75
C PRO A 186 -8.16 -6.99 2.89
N GLY A 187 -9.45 -6.75 3.18
CA GLY A 187 -10.21 -7.55 4.14
C GLY A 187 -10.42 -9.01 3.69
N PRO A 188 -10.84 -9.88 4.61
CA PRO A 188 -10.91 -11.32 4.40
C PRO A 188 -11.85 -11.73 3.26
N LEU A 189 -12.93 -11.00 3.00
CA LEU A 189 -13.82 -11.30 1.87
C LEU A 189 -13.12 -11.01 0.55
N ASN A 190 -12.54 -9.81 0.38
CA ASN A 190 -11.83 -9.42 -0.84
C ASN A 190 -10.71 -10.40 -1.22
N ILE A 191 -10.03 -10.98 -0.21
CA ILE A 191 -9.04 -12.03 -0.43
C ILE A 191 -9.73 -13.26 -1.02
N LEU A 192 -10.78 -13.77 -0.36
CA LEU A 192 -11.48 -15.00 -0.74
C LEU A 192 -12.32 -14.90 -2.03
N LEU A 193 -12.57 -13.70 -2.53
CA LEU A 193 -13.15 -13.51 -3.87
C LEU A 193 -12.18 -13.90 -4.99
N LYS A 194 -10.88 -14.07 -4.70
CA LYS A 194 -9.83 -14.43 -5.64
C LYS A 194 -9.27 -15.83 -5.33
N GLY A 195 -8.82 -16.54 -6.34
CA GLY A 195 -8.15 -17.84 -6.23
C GLY A 195 -6.74 -17.78 -6.84
N PRO A 196 -5.73 -18.44 -6.25
CA PRO A 196 -5.76 -19.22 -5.00
C PRO A 196 -5.69 -18.33 -3.74
N SER A 197 -6.53 -18.61 -2.75
CA SER A 197 -6.51 -17.94 -1.45
C SER A 197 -5.97 -18.84 -0.34
N ALA A 198 -5.13 -18.27 0.53
CA ALA A 198 -4.60 -18.97 1.69
C ALA A 198 -5.61 -18.93 2.85
N ALA A 199 -5.87 -20.10 3.43
CA ALA A 199 -6.91 -20.31 4.43
C ALA A 199 -6.72 -19.46 5.70
N GLU A 200 -5.47 -19.25 6.09
CA GLU A 200 -5.04 -18.44 7.24
C GLU A 200 -5.31 -16.94 7.08
N LEU A 201 -5.75 -16.48 5.90
CA LEU A 201 -6.11 -15.08 5.64
C LEU A 201 -7.59 -14.78 5.85
N ALA A 202 -8.41 -15.79 6.17
CA ALA A 202 -9.78 -15.60 6.64
C ALA A 202 -9.78 -15.15 8.11
N THR A 203 -9.52 -13.87 8.31
CA THR A 203 -9.27 -13.22 9.62
C THR A 203 -10.15 -11.98 9.80
N CYS A 204 -10.29 -11.38 10.98
CA CYS A 204 -9.67 -11.71 12.25
C CYS A 204 -10.75 -12.09 13.27
N PHE A 205 -10.74 -13.33 13.76
CA PHE A 205 -11.65 -13.88 14.77
C PHE A 205 -11.05 -13.88 16.18
N CYS A 206 -10.17 -12.93 16.49
CA CYS A 206 -9.59 -12.81 17.85
C CYS A 206 -10.65 -12.30 18.84
N ARG A 207 -10.36 -12.37 20.15
CA ARG A 207 -11.29 -11.92 21.20
C ARG A 207 -11.75 -10.47 21.02
N HIS A 208 -10.88 -9.60 20.54
CA HIS A 208 -11.16 -8.17 20.36
C HIS A 208 -12.16 -7.93 19.23
N CYS A 209 -11.95 -8.55 18.05
CA CYS A 209 -12.89 -8.44 16.95
C CYS A 209 -14.25 -9.08 17.26
N ARG A 210 -14.27 -10.21 17.99
CA ARG A 210 -15.51 -10.84 18.42
C ARG A 210 -16.31 -9.96 19.37
N GLN A 211 -15.64 -9.30 20.31
CA GLN A 211 -16.28 -8.35 21.22
C GLN A 211 -16.90 -7.17 20.45
N ILE A 212 -16.15 -6.54 19.55
CA ILE A 212 -16.66 -5.43 18.72
C ILE A 212 -17.85 -5.89 17.85
N ALA A 213 -17.79 -7.10 17.31
CA ALA A 213 -18.88 -7.68 16.55
C ALA A 213 -20.16 -7.82 17.39
N GLU A 214 -20.05 -8.39 18.59
CA GLU A 214 -21.18 -8.56 19.52
C GLU A 214 -21.78 -7.20 19.92
N GLU A 215 -20.93 -6.22 20.25
CA GLU A 215 -21.34 -4.85 20.56
C GLU A 215 -22.02 -4.14 19.38
N SER A 216 -21.69 -4.53 18.14
CA SER A 216 -22.26 -4.01 16.90
C SER A 216 -23.44 -4.84 16.36
N GLY A 217 -23.93 -5.83 17.12
CA GLY A 217 -25.05 -6.68 16.72
C GLY A 217 -24.72 -7.71 15.62
N ILE A 218 -23.45 -8.00 15.39
CA ILE A 218 -22.96 -9.02 14.45
C ILE A 218 -22.71 -10.31 15.23
N ASP A 219 -23.29 -11.44 14.79
CA ASP A 219 -23.02 -12.75 15.40
C ASP A 219 -21.63 -13.28 14.96
N PRO A 220 -20.61 -13.30 15.84
CA PRO A 220 -19.27 -13.73 15.45
C PRO A 220 -19.18 -15.23 15.14
N ARG A 221 -20.08 -16.06 15.69
CA ARG A 221 -20.11 -17.50 15.41
C ARG A 221 -20.68 -17.75 14.02
N ARG A 222 -21.74 -17.05 13.64
CA ARG A 222 -22.30 -17.12 12.28
C ARG A 222 -21.34 -16.55 11.25
N ALA A 223 -20.65 -15.45 11.53
CA ALA A 223 -19.56 -14.95 10.69
C ALA A 223 -18.48 -16.03 10.49
N GLN A 224 -18.00 -16.65 11.57
CA GLN A 224 -16.96 -17.68 11.50
C GLN A 224 -17.41 -18.91 10.68
N LEU A 225 -18.66 -19.34 10.83
CA LEU A 225 -19.23 -20.41 10.01
C LEU A 225 -19.32 -19.99 8.54
N GLY A 226 -19.81 -18.79 8.24
CA GLY A 226 -19.91 -18.25 6.89
C GLY A 226 -18.56 -18.22 6.18
N TYR A 227 -17.49 -17.77 6.85
CA TYR A 227 -16.15 -17.77 6.26
C TYR A 227 -15.56 -19.18 6.08
N ARG A 228 -15.89 -20.16 6.94
CA ARG A 228 -15.50 -21.56 6.72
C ARG A 228 -16.17 -22.14 5.49
N GLU A 229 -17.46 -21.86 5.29
CA GLU A 229 -18.19 -22.27 4.09
C GLU A 229 -17.64 -21.56 2.84
N LEU A 230 -17.29 -20.27 2.95
CA LEU A 230 -16.66 -19.52 1.86
C LEU A 230 -15.28 -20.10 1.48
N LEU A 231 -14.48 -20.50 2.47
CA LEU A 231 -13.20 -21.19 2.24
C LEU A 231 -13.40 -22.55 1.56
N ALA A 232 -14.38 -23.34 2.01
CA ALA A 232 -14.70 -24.62 1.39
C ALA A 232 -15.17 -24.43 -0.06
N TRP A 233 -15.98 -23.40 -0.33
CA TRP A 233 -16.39 -23.01 -1.67
C TRP A 233 -15.20 -22.61 -2.54
N ASN A 234 -14.33 -21.70 -2.06
CA ASN A 234 -13.16 -21.24 -2.80
C ASN A 234 -12.23 -22.42 -3.17
N ALA A 235 -11.97 -23.32 -2.21
CA ALA A 235 -11.20 -24.53 -2.44
C ALA A 235 -11.85 -25.50 -3.44
N SER A 236 -13.18 -25.71 -3.34
CA SER A 236 -13.92 -26.60 -4.25
C SER A 236 -13.89 -26.09 -5.69
N VAL A 237 -14.18 -24.80 -5.89
CA VAL A 237 -14.17 -24.17 -7.21
C VAL A 237 -12.77 -24.26 -7.84
N ARG A 238 -11.72 -24.02 -7.05
CA ARG A 238 -10.33 -24.14 -7.50
C ARG A 238 -9.96 -25.56 -7.93
N SER A 239 -10.50 -26.59 -7.28
CA SER A 239 -10.24 -28.00 -7.64
C SER A 239 -11.08 -28.49 -8.84
N ASP A 240 -11.59 -27.58 -9.66
CA ASP A 240 -12.52 -27.83 -10.76
C ASP A 240 -13.78 -28.62 -10.38
N ASN A 241 -14.09 -28.69 -9.08
CA ASN A 241 -15.33 -29.27 -8.58
C ASN A 241 -16.40 -28.17 -8.51
N ARG A 242 -16.86 -27.77 -9.69
CA ARG A 242 -17.82 -26.67 -9.86
C ARG A 242 -19.22 -27.10 -9.42
N PRO A 243 -19.91 -26.28 -8.59
CA PRO A 243 -21.31 -26.52 -8.27
C PRO A 243 -22.19 -26.54 -9.53
N ALA A 244 -23.27 -27.34 -9.53
CA ALA A 244 -24.16 -27.45 -10.68
C ALA A 244 -24.82 -26.12 -11.09
N ASP A 245 -25.08 -25.23 -10.12
CA ASP A 245 -25.64 -23.90 -10.37
C ASP A 245 -24.57 -22.84 -10.70
N GLY A 246 -23.30 -23.21 -10.73
CA GLY A 246 -22.17 -22.31 -10.92
C GLY A 246 -21.53 -21.78 -9.62
N ALA A 247 -20.32 -21.28 -9.76
CA ALA A 247 -19.52 -20.68 -8.70
C ALA A 247 -20.17 -19.39 -8.16
N PHE A 248 -20.57 -18.47 -9.04
CA PHE A 248 -21.14 -17.17 -8.64
C PHE A 248 -22.47 -17.34 -7.88
N VAL A 249 -23.37 -18.19 -8.38
CA VAL A 249 -24.68 -18.44 -7.74
C VAL A 249 -24.49 -19.09 -6.37
N THR A 250 -23.52 -20.00 -6.24
CA THR A 250 -23.21 -20.64 -4.96
C THR A 250 -22.63 -19.64 -3.96
N PHE A 251 -21.73 -18.76 -4.40
CA PHE A 251 -21.23 -17.65 -3.58
C PHE A 251 -22.37 -16.75 -3.10
N TRP A 252 -23.27 -16.33 -4.00
CA TRP A 252 -24.40 -15.49 -3.65
C TRP A 252 -25.32 -16.15 -2.61
N ARG A 253 -25.55 -17.46 -2.75
CA ARG A 253 -26.29 -18.26 -1.76
C ARG A 253 -25.63 -18.27 -0.39
N LEU A 254 -24.30 -18.30 -0.32
CA LEU A 254 -23.57 -18.19 0.95
C LEU A 254 -23.82 -16.83 1.62
N LEU A 255 -23.83 -15.73 0.86
CA LEU A 255 -24.16 -14.41 1.40
C LEU A 255 -25.60 -14.32 1.93
N LEU A 256 -26.56 -14.91 1.20
CA LEU A 256 -27.96 -14.97 1.66
C LEU A 256 -28.12 -15.82 2.92
N ARG A 257 -27.33 -16.89 3.06
CA ARG A 257 -27.37 -17.78 4.23
C ARG A 257 -26.62 -17.21 5.42
N TYR A 258 -25.51 -16.50 5.18
CA TYR A 258 -24.62 -15.91 6.17
C TYR A 258 -24.35 -14.44 5.81
N PRO A 259 -25.35 -13.54 6.01
CA PRO A 259 -25.14 -12.12 5.79
C PRO A 259 -24.00 -11.55 6.66
N GLU A 260 -23.64 -12.25 7.75
CA GLU A 260 -22.50 -11.93 8.59
C GLU A 260 -21.17 -11.94 7.82
N ILE A 261 -21.06 -12.58 6.66
CA ILE A 261 -19.87 -12.46 5.79
C ILE A 261 -19.65 -10.99 5.40
N LEU A 262 -20.71 -10.29 4.96
CA LEU A 262 -20.63 -8.89 4.58
C LEU A 262 -20.42 -7.99 5.80
N SER A 263 -21.16 -8.24 6.89
CA SER A 263 -21.01 -7.46 8.12
C SER A 263 -19.61 -7.58 8.71
N TRP A 264 -18.99 -8.75 8.61
CA TRP A 264 -17.64 -8.98 9.11
C TRP A 264 -16.56 -8.36 8.22
N GLN A 265 -16.75 -8.39 6.89
CA GLN A 265 -15.90 -7.62 5.96
C GLN A 265 -15.93 -6.13 6.32
N ASN A 266 -17.12 -5.57 6.53
CA ASN A 266 -17.27 -4.18 6.92
C ASN A 266 -16.63 -3.90 8.30
N LEU A 267 -16.84 -4.76 9.30
CA LEU A 267 -16.18 -4.62 10.60
C LEU A 267 -14.66 -4.59 10.47
N TRP A 268 -14.08 -5.47 9.66
CA TRP A 268 -12.63 -5.51 9.44
C TRP A 268 -12.13 -4.21 8.82
N THR A 269 -12.81 -3.70 7.78
CA THR A 269 -12.49 -2.42 7.14
C THR A 269 -12.62 -1.25 8.12
N GLN A 270 -13.69 -1.20 8.90
CA GLN A 270 -13.91 -0.18 9.92
C GLN A 270 -12.88 -0.24 11.05
N SER A 271 -12.31 -1.41 11.34
CA SER A 271 -11.22 -1.55 12.31
C SER A 271 -9.93 -0.88 11.81
N GLN A 272 -9.62 -1.00 10.51
CA GLN A 272 -8.52 -0.26 9.89
C GLN A 272 -8.79 1.25 9.94
N ARG A 273 -10.01 1.69 9.59
CA ARG A 273 -10.42 3.10 9.69
C ARG A 273 -10.31 3.65 11.10
N GLN A 274 -10.65 2.85 12.11
CA GLN A 274 -10.50 3.28 13.49
C GLN A 274 -9.04 3.57 13.83
N LEU A 275 -8.10 2.70 13.46
CA LEU A 275 -6.66 2.96 13.66
C LEU A 275 -6.23 4.27 12.98
N TYR A 276 -6.74 4.56 11.77
CA TYR A 276 -6.43 5.82 11.08
C TYR A 276 -6.97 7.04 11.86
N ARG A 277 -8.21 6.96 12.40
CA ARG A 277 -8.77 8.02 13.26
C ARG A 277 -7.90 8.26 14.49
N ASP A 278 -7.35 7.21 15.08
CA ASP A 278 -6.48 7.35 16.26
C ASP A 278 -5.13 7.94 15.91
N ILE A 279 -4.51 7.51 14.81
CA ILE A 279 -3.26 8.08 14.31
C ILE A 279 -3.45 9.58 14.05
N TYR A 280 -4.53 9.95 13.35
CA TYR A 280 -4.88 11.35 13.10
C TYR A 280 -5.06 12.13 14.40
N GLY A 281 -5.87 11.61 15.33
CA GLY A 281 -6.13 12.23 16.62
C GLY A 281 -4.86 12.44 17.44
N THR A 282 -4.02 11.41 17.56
CA THR A 282 -2.74 11.47 18.30
C THR A 282 -1.79 12.48 17.67
N ALA A 283 -1.63 12.46 16.34
CA ALA A 283 -0.75 13.40 15.65
C ALA A 283 -1.21 14.85 15.84
N LYS A 284 -2.51 15.13 15.65
CA LYS A 284 -3.06 16.48 15.83
C LYS A 284 -3.03 16.95 17.29
N ALA A 285 -3.19 16.05 18.25
CA ALA A 285 -3.04 16.35 19.67
C ALA A 285 -1.58 16.69 20.05
N CYS A 286 -0.60 16.04 19.42
CA CYS A 286 0.81 16.36 19.61
C CYS A 286 1.19 17.69 18.96
N ARG A 287 0.78 17.91 17.70
CA ARG A 287 1.05 19.13 16.96
C ARG A 287 -0.01 19.35 15.87
N ALA A 288 -0.93 20.29 16.10
CA ALA A 288 -2.08 20.51 15.21
C ALA A 288 -1.71 20.83 13.75
N SER A 289 -0.53 21.39 13.50
CA SER A 289 -0.05 21.75 12.16
C SER A 289 0.52 20.58 11.35
N VAL A 290 0.82 19.44 11.96
CA VAL A 290 1.38 18.28 11.24
C VAL A 290 0.34 17.74 10.27
N GLN A 291 0.72 17.47 9.02
CA GLN A 291 -0.19 16.85 8.07
C GLN A 291 -0.25 15.33 8.29
N VAL A 292 -1.40 14.73 8.06
CA VAL A 292 -1.62 13.29 8.17
C VAL A 292 -2.37 12.82 6.93
N GLY A 293 -1.85 11.79 6.28
CA GLY A 293 -2.49 11.20 5.12
C GLY A 293 -2.28 9.71 4.97
N TRP A 294 -3.08 9.13 4.09
CA TRP A 294 -3.20 7.68 3.94
C TRP A 294 -2.82 7.25 2.53
N HIS A 295 -2.04 6.19 2.46
CA HIS A 295 -1.87 5.43 1.23
C HIS A 295 -3.14 4.63 0.94
N VAL A 296 -3.75 4.89 -0.20
CA VAL A 296 -4.88 4.11 -0.69
C VAL A 296 -4.36 3.10 -1.69
N PHE A 297 -4.49 1.84 -1.31
CA PHE A 297 -3.88 0.71 -1.97
C PHE A 297 -4.36 0.52 -3.44
N HIS A 298 -3.48 0.05 -4.34
CA HIS A 298 -3.73 -0.05 -5.79
C HIS A 298 -4.94 -0.89 -6.18
N GLU A 299 -5.35 -1.83 -5.33
CA GLU A 299 -6.58 -2.62 -5.52
C GLU A 299 -7.83 -1.74 -5.70
N ILE A 300 -7.79 -0.47 -5.29
CA ILE A 300 -8.82 0.54 -5.57
C ILE A 300 -9.14 0.67 -7.07
N SER A 301 -8.14 0.42 -7.92
CA SER A 301 -8.24 0.49 -9.37
C SER A 301 -8.57 -0.84 -10.04
N PHE A 302 -8.55 -1.95 -9.28
CA PHE A 302 -8.73 -3.30 -9.82
C PHE A 302 -10.02 -3.96 -9.38
N SER A 303 -10.47 -3.68 -8.16
CA SER A 303 -11.57 -4.42 -7.53
C SER A 303 -12.72 -3.48 -7.22
N PRO A 304 -13.89 -3.64 -7.86
CA PRO A 304 -15.08 -2.87 -7.47
C PRO A 304 -15.50 -3.19 -6.03
N PHE A 305 -15.15 -4.37 -5.51
CA PHE A 305 -15.42 -4.77 -4.12
C PHE A 305 -14.53 -4.03 -3.12
N TYR A 306 -13.23 -3.94 -3.40
CA TYR A 306 -12.32 -3.16 -2.55
C TYR A 306 -12.59 -1.65 -2.66
N ARG A 307 -12.95 -1.18 -3.86
CA ARG A 307 -13.40 0.21 -4.07
C ARG A 307 -14.63 0.55 -3.24
N ALA A 308 -15.55 -0.38 -3.04
CA ALA A 308 -16.70 -0.20 -2.16
C ALA A 308 -16.31 -0.13 -0.67
N ASP A 309 -15.26 -0.85 -0.24
CA ASP A 309 -14.74 -0.76 1.14
C ASP A 309 -13.98 0.54 1.41
N GLN A 310 -13.37 1.11 0.38
CA GLN A 310 -12.48 2.26 0.51
C GLN A 310 -13.14 3.57 0.08
N ASP A 311 -14.23 3.94 0.77
CA ASP A 311 -14.93 5.20 0.51
C ASP A 311 -14.02 6.42 0.80
N TYR A 312 -13.82 7.25 -0.22
CA TYR A 312 -13.06 8.49 -0.10
C TYR A 312 -13.77 9.54 0.75
N ALA A 313 -15.09 9.57 0.75
CA ALA A 313 -15.85 10.52 1.55
C ALA A 313 -15.59 10.28 3.03
N GLU A 314 -15.70 9.02 3.48
CA GLU A 314 -15.37 8.64 4.86
C GLU A 314 -13.89 8.92 5.18
N LEU A 315 -12.97 8.52 4.29
CA LEU A 315 -11.54 8.78 4.50
C LEU A 315 -11.24 10.28 4.67
N SER A 316 -11.89 11.15 3.89
CA SER A 316 -11.64 12.59 3.93
C SER A 316 -11.90 13.22 5.31
N GLU A 317 -12.76 12.62 6.13
CA GLU A 317 -13.08 13.13 7.47
C GLU A 317 -11.90 13.05 8.45
N LEU A 318 -10.93 12.18 8.16
CA LEU A 318 -9.74 11.93 8.98
C LEU A 318 -8.45 12.11 8.18
N SER A 319 -8.43 12.97 7.16
CA SER A 319 -7.28 13.12 6.25
C SER A 319 -6.99 14.57 5.92
N ASP A 320 -5.72 14.98 6.03
CA ASP A 320 -5.26 16.19 5.35
C ASP A 320 -4.95 15.91 3.87
N PHE A 321 -4.53 14.68 3.55
CA PHE A 321 -4.32 14.23 2.17
C PHE A 321 -4.52 12.72 1.99
N LEU A 322 -4.78 12.29 0.75
CA LEU A 322 -4.76 10.89 0.33
C LEU A 322 -3.68 10.70 -0.74
N LYS A 323 -2.83 9.69 -0.55
CA LYS A 323 -1.94 9.17 -1.60
C LYS A 323 -2.63 8.01 -2.29
N VAL A 324 -3.31 8.26 -3.40
CA VAL A 324 -3.99 7.21 -4.19
C VAL A 324 -2.96 6.53 -5.09
N VAL A 325 -2.91 5.20 -5.08
CA VAL A 325 -1.98 4.48 -5.96
C VAL A 325 -2.52 4.42 -7.38
N GLU A 326 -1.87 5.16 -8.27
CA GLU A 326 -2.21 5.26 -9.69
C GLU A 326 -1.02 4.82 -10.54
N TYR A 327 -0.42 3.68 -10.16
CA TYR A 327 0.79 3.17 -10.80
C TYR A 327 0.49 2.58 -12.17
N ASN A 328 0.42 3.41 -13.20
CA ASN A 328 -0.05 3.02 -14.52
C ASN A 328 0.81 1.94 -15.19
N ASN A 329 2.15 1.99 -15.10
CA ASN A 329 3.02 0.99 -15.72
C ASN A 329 2.78 -0.42 -15.12
N CYS A 330 2.99 -0.61 -13.82
CA CYS A 330 2.80 -1.92 -13.19
C CYS A 330 1.32 -2.34 -13.06
N ALA A 331 0.35 -1.46 -13.33
CA ALA A 331 -1.07 -1.81 -13.31
C ALA A 331 -1.43 -2.90 -14.33
N GLY A 332 -0.83 -2.89 -15.53
CA GLY A 332 -1.14 -3.86 -16.59
C GLY A 332 -0.93 -5.31 -16.14
N PRO A 333 0.31 -5.72 -15.82
CA PRO A 333 0.61 -7.05 -15.27
C PRO A 333 -0.20 -7.41 -14.02
N ARG A 334 -0.36 -6.47 -13.08
CA ARG A 334 -1.11 -6.70 -11.83
C ARG A 334 -2.59 -6.94 -12.09
N PHE A 335 -3.22 -6.15 -12.96
CA PHE A 335 -4.63 -6.29 -13.27
C PHE A 335 -4.90 -7.55 -14.09
N HIS A 336 -4.01 -7.89 -15.03
CA HIS A 336 -4.06 -9.16 -15.74
C HIS A 336 -4.04 -10.35 -14.75
N THR A 337 -3.10 -10.38 -13.81
CA THR A 337 -3.07 -11.41 -12.74
C THR A 337 -4.32 -11.36 -11.86
N TRP A 338 -4.83 -10.17 -11.53
CA TRP A 338 -6.04 -10.01 -10.72
C TRP A 338 -7.27 -10.65 -11.40
N ILE A 339 -7.47 -10.38 -12.70
CA ILE A 339 -8.56 -10.98 -13.50
C ILE A 339 -8.41 -12.49 -13.58
N ALA A 340 -7.20 -12.99 -13.87
CA ALA A 340 -6.94 -14.43 -13.91
C ALA A 340 -7.31 -15.12 -12.59
N ASN A 341 -7.04 -14.46 -11.45
CA ASN A 341 -7.30 -15.02 -10.13
C ASN A 341 -8.79 -14.97 -9.74
N ILE A 342 -9.52 -13.90 -10.08
CA ILE A 342 -10.96 -13.83 -9.79
C ILE A 342 -11.75 -14.82 -10.66
N CYS A 343 -11.27 -15.11 -11.89
CA CYS A 343 -11.80 -16.16 -12.76
C CYS A 343 -11.44 -17.59 -12.30
N GLN A 344 -10.62 -17.76 -11.25
CA GLN A 344 -10.39 -19.05 -10.60
C GLN A 344 -11.31 -19.27 -9.38
N SER A 345 -12.21 -18.33 -9.09
CA SER A 345 -13.09 -18.38 -7.92
C SER A 345 -14.46 -17.73 -8.19
N LEU A 346 -14.66 -16.47 -7.85
CA LEU A 346 -15.97 -15.80 -7.96
C LEU A 346 -16.57 -15.89 -9.37
N PHE A 347 -15.73 -15.71 -10.40
CA PHE A 347 -16.14 -15.77 -11.79
C PHE A 347 -15.63 -17.02 -12.51
N ALA A 348 -15.44 -18.14 -11.81
CA ALA A 348 -15.00 -19.40 -12.43
C ALA A 348 -15.97 -19.99 -13.47
N ASP A 349 -17.15 -19.41 -13.59
CA ASP A 349 -18.14 -19.75 -14.62
C ASP A 349 -17.88 -19.04 -15.97
N ALA A 350 -16.90 -18.15 -16.05
CA ALA A 350 -16.57 -17.38 -17.24
C ALA A 350 -15.04 -17.26 -17.44
N ASP A 351 -14.63 -17.11 -18.71
CA ASP A 351 -13.23 -16.89 -19.06
C ASP A 351 -12.82 -15.42 -18.87
N PRO A 352 -11.51 -15.15 -18.62
CA PRO A 352 -10.98 -13.79 -18.49
C PRO A 352 -11.42 -12.82 -19.59
N GLU A 353 -11.47 -13.25 -20.85
CA GLU A 353 -11.91 -12.42 -21.99
C GLU A 353 -13.33 -11.84 -21.86
N ARG A 354 -14.19 -12.50 -21.06
CA ARG A 354 -15.56 -12.02 -20.79
C ARG A 354 -15.66 -11.21 -19.50
N VAL A 355 -14.87 -11.58 -18.49
CA VAL A 355 -14.87 -10.91 -17.18
C VAL A 355 -14.15 -9.56 -17.26
N TYR A 356 -13.04 -9.49 -18.01
CA TYR A 356 -12.23 -8.28 -18.13
C TYR A 356 -13.02 -7.05 -18.62
N PRO A 357 -13.76 -7.10 -19.75
CA PRO A 357 -14.55 -5.95 -20.21
C PRO A 357 -15.63 -5.53 -19.21
N LEU A 358 -16.22 -6.49 -18.47
CA LEU A 358 -17.17 -6.18 -17.40
C LEU A 358 -16.48 -5.43 -16.26
N MET A 359 -15.29 -5.85 -15.83
CA MET A 359 -14.56 -5.18 -14.77
C MET A 359 -14.15 -3.76 -15.16
N LEU A 360 -13.66 -3.54 -16.39
CA LEU A 360 -13.41 -2.20 -16.91
C LEU A 360 -14.66 -1.32 -16.85
N ALA A 361 -15.81 -1.84 -17.32
CA ALA A 361 -17.07 -1.10 -17.31
C ALA A 361 -17.54 -0.74 -15.88
N LEU A 362 -17.42 -1.66 -14.91
CA LEU A 362 -17.75 -1.40 -13.51
C LEU A 362 -16.81 -0.37 -12.87
N LEU A 363 -15.55 -0.34 -13.29
CA LEU A 363 -14.52 0.57 -12.76
C LEU A 363 -14.46 1.91 -13.50
N GLY A 364 -15.12 2.04 -14.66
CA GLY A 364 -15.08 3.23 -15.51
C GLY A 364 -13.76 3.39 -16.29
N LEU A 365 -13.07 2.28 -16.57
CA LEU A 365 -11.77 2.24 -17.21
C LEU A 365 -11.87 1.85 -18.70
N ASP A 366 -10.84 2.22 -19.46
CA ASP A 366 -10.74 1.96 -20.91
C ASP A 366 -9.26 1.75 -21.24
N GLU A 367 -8.84 0.49 -21.34
CA GLU A 367 -7.44 0.07 -21.43
C GLU A 367 -7.26 -0.97 -22.54
N ALA A 368 -6.00 -1.34 -22.84
CA ALA A 368 -5.64 -2.27 -23.90
C ALA A 368 -6.33 -3.64 -23.78
N ALA A 369 -6.28 -4.46 -24.85
CA ALA A 369 -6.85 -5.80 -24.79
C ALA A 369 -6.21 -6.64 -23.67
N TYR A 370 -6.97 -7.57 -23.10
CA TYR A 370 -6.56 -8.35 -21.92
C TYR A 370 -5.15 -8.97 -22.05
N ASP A 371 -4.87 -9.62 -23.18
CA ASP A 371 -3.57 -10.28 -23.43
C ASP A 371 -2.41 -9.30 -23.69
N GLU A 372 -2.71 -8.03 -24.01
CA GLU A 372 -1.73 -6.97 -24.28
C GLU A 372 -1.39 -6.17 -23.01
N LEU A 373 -2.22 -6.25 -21.96
CA LEU A 373 -2.00 -5.50 -20.71
C LEU A 373 -0.62 -5.74 -20.08
N PRO A 374 -0.07 -6.97 -20.01
CA PRO A 374 1.24 -7.18 -19.39
C PRO A 374 2.38 -6.43 -20.10
N SER A 375 2.27 -6.22 -21.42
CA SER A 375 3.30 -5.57 -22.22
C SER A 375 3.10 -4.06 -22.36
N THR A 376 1.86 -3.58 -22.20
CA THR A 376 1.51 -2.17 -22.43
C THR A 376 1.30 -1.35 -21.15
N GLY A 377 0.99 -1.98 -20.02
CA GLY A 377 0.60 -1.26 -18.81
C GLY A 377 -0.77 -0.60 -18.96
N PHE A 378 -1.11 0.30 -18.04
CA PHE A 378 -2.25 1.22 -18.19
C PHE A 378 -1.80 2.56 -18.77
N THR A 379 -2.72 3.23 -19.44
CA THR A 379 -2.50 4.56 -20.04
C THR A 379 -2.33 5.67 -19.00
N ALA A 380 -1.81 6.83 -19.43
CA ALA A 380 -1.84 8.05 -18.63
C ALA A 380 -3.30 8.55 -18.41
N GLU A 381 -4.22 8.25 -19.33
CA GLU A 381 -5.63 8.59 -19.18
C GLU A 381 -6.29 7.88 -17.98
N TYR A 382 -5.83 6.67 -17.62
CA TYR A 382 -6.22 6.03 -16.36
C TYR A 382 -5.86 6.89 -15.14
N VAL A 383 -4.63 7.44 -15.09
CA VAL A 383 -4.19 8.32 -14.00
C VAL A 383 -5.12 9.53 -13.92
N ARG A 384 -5.40 10.19 -15.06
CA ARG A 384 -6.34 11.32 -15.09
C ARG A 384 -7.71 10.94 -14.54
N ARG A 385 -8.29 9.82 -14.99
CA ARG A 385 -9.64 9.38 -14.60
C ARG A 385 -9.73 9.01 -13.12
N GLU A 386 -8.74 8.28 -12.64
CA GLU A 386 -8.70 7.86 -11.24
C GLU A 386 -8.46 9.06 -10.32
N THR A 387 -7.62 10.01 -10.73
CA THR A 387 -7.45 11.30 -10.04
C THR A 387 -8.77 12.08 -9.99
N VAL A 388 -9.48 12.25 -11.13
CA VAL A 388 -10.80 12.93 -11.16
C VAL A 388 -11.78 12.26 -10.20
N ARG A 389 -11.80 10.92 -10.17
CA ARG A 389 -12.66 10.16 -9.26
C ARG A 389 -12.28 10.40 -7.80
N ALA A 390 -10.99 10.42 -7.48
CA ALA A 390 -10.51 10.68 -6.14
C ALA A 390 -10.84 12.11 -5.67
N VAL A 391 -10.59 13.11 -6.51
CA VAL A 391 -10.94 14.51 -6.26
C VAL A 391 -12.44 14.68 -6.05
N ALA A 392 -13.28 14.05 -6.87
CA ALA A 392 -14.73 14.11 -6.71
C ALA A 392 -15.23 13.37 -5.46
N GLY A 393 -14.47 12.37 -4.99
CA GLY A 393 -14.79 11.57 -3.81
C GLY A 393 -14.39 12.23 -2.48
N VAL A 394 -13.53 13.25 -2.52
CA VAL A 394 -13.14 14.02 -1.34
C VAL A 394 -13.73 15.43 -1.40
N GLY A 395 -14.04 16.03 -0.24
CA GLY A 395 -14.38 17.45 -0.19
C GLY A 395 -13.13 18.33 -0.22
N ASP A 396 -13.32 19.66 -0.26
CA ASP A 396 -12.27 20.70 -0.34
C ASP A 396 -11.19 20.66 0.78
N ARG A 397 -11.35 19.80 1.80
CA ARG A 397 -10.48 19.73 2.97
C ARG A 397 -9.33 18.73 2.84
N THR A 398 -9.44 17.77 1.91
CA THR A 398 -8.46 16.68 1.77
C THR A 398 -7.82 16.77 0.41
N ARG A 399 -6.50 16.87 0.39
CA ARG A 399 -5.72 16.93 -0.86
C ARG A 399 -5.56 15.56 -1.49
N ILE A 400 -5.52 15.49 -2.81
CA ILE A 400 -5.26 14.25 -3.55
C ILE A 400 -3.85 14.31 -4.15
N TYR A 401 -3.04 13.31 -3.80
CA TYR A 401 -1.72 13.11 -4.36
C TYR A 401 -1.62 11.75 -5.07
N PRO A 402 -1.84 11.68 -6.38
CA PRO A 402 -1.64 10.46 -7.16
C PRO A 402 -0.21 9.94 -7.02
N GLY A 403 -0.09 8.65 -6.72
CA GLY A 403 1.16 7.93 -6.71
C GLY A 403 1.51 7.54 -8.14
N ILE A 404 2.63 8.06 -8.66
CA ILE A 404 3.09 7.82 -10.04
C ILE A 404 4.16 6.73 -10.05
N ASP A 405 4.04 5.80 -11.00
CA ASP A 405 4.97 4.69 -11.19
C ASP A 405 6.27 5.14 -11.86
N LEU A 406 7.40 4.97 -11.18
CA LEU A 406 8.75 5.16 -11.71
C LEU A 406 9.55 3.88 -11.45
N ASP A 407 9.77 3.12 -12.52
CA ASP A 407 10.54 1.87 -12.53
C ASP A 407 10.12 0.87 -11.44
N ILE A 408 8.82 0.83 -11.07
CA ILE A 408 8.33 -0.20 -10.15
C ILE A 408 8.54 -1.57 -10.80
N PRO A 409 9.21 -2.52 -10.12
CA PRO A 409 9.46 -3.85 -10.68
C PRO A 409 8.18 -4.55 -11.14
N VAL A 410 8.21 -5.06 -12.37
CA VAL A 410 7.15 -5.88 -12.99
C VAL A 410 7.66 -7.28 -13.31
N GLY A 411 6.75 -8.25 -13.29
CA GLY A 411 7.02 -9.66 -13.57
C GLY A 411 7.67 -10.42 -12.41
N GLN A 412 7.51 -11.73 -12.43
CA GLN A 412 8.24 -12.63 -11.54
C GLN A 412 9.57 -13.02 -12.15
N VAL A 413 10.66 -12.66 -11.46
CA VAL A 413 12.01 -13.13 -11.78
C VAL A 413 12.46 -14.18 -10.74
N PRO A 414 13.16 -15.26 -11.13
CA PRO A 414 13.54 -16.34 -10.22
C PRO A 414 14.29 -15.88 -8.97
N ALA A 415 15.21 -14.91 -9.11
CA ALA A 415 15.99 -14.39 -7.99
C ALA A 415 15.12 -13.66 -6.94
N ALA A 416 14.13 -12.88 -7.38
CA ALA A 416 13.18 -12.20 -6.50
C ALA A 416 12.28 -13.20 -5.76
N VAL A 417 11.84 -14.26 -6.45
CA VAL A 417 11.03 -15.33 -5.85
C VAL A 417 11.83 -16.07 -4.78
N GLU A 418 13.08 -16.40 -5.06
CA GLU A 418 13.97 -17.09 -4.11
C GLU A 418 14.31 -16.21 -2.91
N ASP A 419 14.59 -14.92 -3.14
CA ASP A 419 14.86 -13.98 -2.06
C ASP A 419 13.65 -13.79 -1.14
N ARG A 420 12.43 -13.66 -1.69
CA ARG A 420 11.19 -13.59 -0.90
C ARG A 420 11.01 -14.85 -0.04
N ARG A 421 11.27 -16.03 -0.61
CA ARG A 421 11.21 -17.32 0.12
C ARG A 421 12.21 -17.34 1.27
N ARG A 422 13.46 -16.94 1.02
CA ARG A 422 14.52 -16.86 2.03
C ARG A 422 14.15 -15.95 3.19
N ARG A 423 13.48 -14.83 2.91
CA ARG A 423 13.00 -13.86 3.91
C ARG A 423 11.76 -14.32 4.67
N ALA A 424 11.16 -15.45 4.28
CA ALA A 424 9.88 -15.94 4.79
C ALA A 424 8.78 -14.86 4.78
N GLU A 425 8.86 -13.92 3.84
CA GLU A 425 7.84 -12.91 3.64
C GLU A 425 6.58 -13.61 3.13
N GLY A 426 5.46 -13.39 3.82
CA GLY A 426 4.18 -13.95 3.40
C GLY A 426 3.84 -13.48 1.97
N ALA A 427 3.08 -14.27 1.21
CA ALA A 427 2.50 -13.76 -0.01
C ALA A 427 1.69 -12.51 0.33
N SER A 428 2.10 -11.33 -0.17
CA SER A 428 1.38 -10.09 0.11
C SER A 428 -0.07 -10.21 -0.35
N GLY A 429 -0.33 -11.03 -1.38
CA GLY A 429 -1.65 -11.31 -1.98
C GLY A 429 -2.32 -10.11 -2.63
N ALA A 430 -1.86 -8.91 -2.27
CA ALA A 430 -2.46 -7.63 -2.55
C ALA A 430 -1.89 -7.04 -3.85
N ASN A 431 -0.57 -7.09 -4.06
CA ASN A 431 0.10 -6.59 -5.28
C ASN A 431 0.64 -7.72 -6.17
N ALA A 432 -0.09 -8.83 -6.26
CA ALA A 432 0.41 -10.01 -6.96
C ALA A 432 0.52 -9.73 -8.47
N ASP A 433 1.76 -9.79 -8.96
CA ASP A 433 2.07 -9.95 -10.37
C ASP A 433 2.62 -11.37 -10.54
N SER A 434 1.97 -12.15 -11.41
CA SER A 434 2.35 -13.52 -11.76
C SER A 434 2.84 -13.65 -13.19
N THR A 435 2.97 -12.55 -13.92
CA THR A 435 3.46 -12.52 -15.29
C THR A 435 4.96 -12.82 -15.32
N GLN A 436 5.45 -13.29 -16.47
CA GLN A 436 6.84 -13.68 -16.67
C GLN A 436 7.25 -13.34 -18.10
N GLY A 437 8.56 -13.23 -18.33
CA GLY A 437 9.13 -13.02 -19.66
C GLY A 437 9.67 -11.61 -19.88
N PRO A 438 10.39 -11.40 -20.99
CA PRO A 438 11.07 -10.13 -21.28
C PRO A 438 10.15 -9.06 -21.89
N GLU A 439 8.97 -9.45 -22.39
CA GLU A 439 8.02 -8.59 -23.10
C GLU A 439 7.01 -7.93 -22.15
N LEU A 440 7.47 -7.50 -20.98
CA LEU A 440 6.64 -6.76 -20.02
C LEU A 440 6.83 -5.25 -20.19
N THR A 441 5.80 -4.52 -19.79
CA THR A 441 5.78 -3.05 -19.82
C THR A 441 6.98 -2.43 -19.09
N GLN A 442 7.48 -1.31 -19.62
CA GLN A 442 8.63 -0.60 -19.08
C GLN A 442 8.33 0.88 -18.92
N CYS A 443 8.76 1.46 -17.81
CA CYS A 443 8.72 2.90 -17.65
C CYS A 443 9.63 3.58 -18.67
N THR A 444 9.12 4.66 -19.25
CA THR A 444 9.86 5.57 -20.12
C THR A 444 9.75 6.99 -19.55
N ARG A 445 10.72 7.84 -19.85
CA ARG A 445 10.70 9.25 -19.45
C ARG A 445 9.43 9.96 -19.92
N GLU A 446 9.02 9.70 -21.16
CA GLU A 446 7.79 10.24 -21.75
C GLU A 446 6.54 9.69 -21.04
N GLY A 447 6.47 8.38 -20.79
CA GLY A 447 5.33 7.79 -20.08
C GLY A 447 5.15 8.36 -18.67
N VAL A 448 6.24 8.58 -17.93
CA VAL A 448 6.20 9.23 -16.60
C VAL A 448 5.78 10.68 -16.71
N ARG A 449 6.32 11.43 -17.68
CA ARG A 449 5.92 12.82 -17.93
C ARG A 449 4.41 12.89 -18.17
N ASP A 450 3.89 12.05 -19.05
CA ASP A 450 2.49 12.07 -19.45
C ASP A 450 1.56 11.64 -18.29
N ALA A 451 1.97 10.67 -17.48
CA ALA A 451 1.25 10.29 -16.26
C ALA A 451 1.18 11.42 -15.24
N VAL A 452 2.27 12.16 -15.04
CA VAL A 452 2.28 13.33 -14.14
C VAL A 452 1.37 14.44 -14.66
N LEU A 453 1.45 14.78 -15.96
CA LEU A 453 0.56 15.77 -16.56
C LEU A 453 -0.92 15.34 -16.45
N ALA A 454 -1.21 14.07 -16.70
CA ALA A 454 -2.54 13.50 -16.57
C ALA A 454 -3.09 13.60 -15.13
N ALA A 455 -2.27 13.37 -14.11
CA ALA A 455 -2.68 13.61 -12.72
C ALA A 455 -3.12 15.07 -12.49
N PHE A 456 -2.34 16.06 -12.95
CA PHE A 456 -2.70 17.47 -12.80
C PHE A 456 -3.92 17.87 -13.63
N ASP A 457 -4.06 17.35 -14.86
CA ASP A 457 -5.27 17.52 -15.68
C ASP A 457 -6.51 16.90 -15.00
N GLY A 458 -6.31 15.90 -14.13
CA GLY A 458 -7.34 15.29 -13.31
C GLY A 458 -7.71 16.10 -12.05
N GLY A 459 -6.98 17.18 -11.76
CA GLY A 459 -7.21 18.05 -10.60
C GLY A 459 -6.38 17.70 -9.37
N ALA A 460 -5.28 16.96 -9.51
CA ALA A 460 -4.39 16.66 -8.39
C ALA A 460 -3.82 17.92 -7.72
N ASP A 461 -3.71 17.90 -6.39
CA ASP A 461 -3.05 18.95 -5.60
C ASP A 461 -1.50 18.82 -5.60
N GLY A 462 -1.01 17.70 -6.13
CA GLY A 462 0.38 17.29 -6.12
C GLY A 462 0.50 15.82 -6.53
N VAL A 463 1.72 15.29 -6.58
CA VAL A 463 2.00 13.89 -6.93
C VAL A 463 3.02 13.29 -5.96
N VAL A 464 3.01 11.96 -5.84
CA VAL A 464 4.04 11.21 -5.12
C VAL A 464 4.74 10.23 -6.05
N LEU A 465 5.99 10.53 -6.39
CA LEU A 465 6.87 9.67 -7.19
C LEU A 465 7.16 8.39 -6.41
N SER A 466 6.74 7.27 -6.97
CA SER A 466 6.69 5.96 -6.34
C SER A 466 7.42 4.93 -7.21
N ARG A 467 7.98 3.86 -6.68
CA ARG A 467 7.81 3.42 -5.28
C ARG A 467 8.94 3.80 -4.34
N LYS A 468 10.19 3.85 -4.79
CA LYS A 468 11.27 4.44 -4.00
C LYS A 468 12.43 4.86 -4.89
N TYR A 469 13.15 5.91 -4.49
CA TYR A 469 14.29 6.43 -5.24
C TYR A 469 15.34 5.35 -5.61
N SER A 470 15.63 4.40 -4.72
CA SER A 470 16.59 3.31 -4.97
C SER A 470 16.15 2.25 -6.01
N GLU A 471 14.99 2.42 -6.65
CA GLU A 471 14.54 1.64 -7.81
C GLU A 471 14.58 2.44 -9.12
N MET A 472 14.66 3.77 -9.04
CA MET A 472 14.40 4.65 -10.17
C MET A 472 15.67 4.89 -10.99
N ARG A 473 15.58 4.88 -12.31
CA ARG A 473 16.66 5.47 -13.13
C ARG A 473 16.52 6.99 -13.16
N LEU A 474 17.64 7.71 -13.19
CA LEU A 474 17.64 9.18 -13.15
C LEU A 474 16.98 9.81 -14.39
N ASP A 475 17.03 9.15 -15.55
CA ASP A 475 16.32 9.60 -16.75
C ASP A 475 14.79 9.47 -16.61
N ILE A 476 14.32 8.42 -15.92
CA ILE A 476 12.89 8.21 -15.63
C ILE A 476 12.40 9.24 -14.61
N LEU A 477 13.20 9.52 -13.57
CA LEU A 477 12.93 10.60 -12.62
C LEU A 477 12.87 11.97 -13.33
N SER A 478 13.69 12.19 -14.36
CA SER A 478 13.67 13.43 -15.14
C SER A 478 12.34 13.64 -15.87
N GLY A 479 11.62 12.57 -16.22
CA GLY A 479 10.29 12.65 -16.85
C GLY A 479 9.27 13.35 -15.96
N ALA A 480 9.31 13.06 -14.66
CA ALA A 480 8.47 13.74 -13.68
C ALA A 480 8.80 15.23 -13.60
N GLY A 481 10.08 15.60 -13.46
CA GLY A 481 10.47 17.01 -13.42
C GLY A 481 10.15 17.76 -14.72
N ASP A 482 10.24 17.11 -15.88
CA ASP A 482 9.86 17.69 -17.16
C ASP A 482 8.38 18.05 -17.20
N ALA A 483 7.51 17.19 -16.65
CA ALA A 483 6.08 17.48 -16.52
C ALA A 483 5.83 18.66 -15.58
N ILE A 484 6.44 18.67 -14.39
CA ILE A 484 6.26 19.76 -13.43
C ILE A 484 6.67 21.11 -14.02
N ARG A 485 7.79 21.17 -14.75
CA ARG A 485 8.27 22.39 -15.42
C ARG A 485 7.39 22.85 -16.59
N GLN A 486 6.48 22.01 -17.09
CA GLN A 486 5.52 22.35 -18.14
C GLN A 486 4.19 22.88 -17.59
N LEU A 487 3.92 22.70 -16.30
CA LEU A 487 2.68 23.19 -15.69
C LEU A 487 2.63 24.73 -15.76
N PRO A 488 1.44 25.31 -15.98
CA PRO A 488 1.28 26.75 -15.95
C PRO A 488 1.58 27.31 -14.55
N VAL A 489 2.44 28.35 -14.51
CA VAL A 489 2.82 29.10 -13.30
C VAL A 489 1.69 30.02 -12.83
#